data_AF-A0A9D8TRL2-F1
#
_entry.id   AF-A0A9D8TRL2-F1
#
_cell.length_a   1.000
_cell.length_b   1.000
_cell.length_c   1.000
_cell.angle_alpha   90.00
_cell.angle_beta   90.00
_cell.angle_gamma   90.00
#
_symmetry.space_group_name_H-M   'P 1'
#
loop_
_entity.id
_entity.type
_entity.pdbx_description
1 polymer ?
#
loop_
_entity_poly.entity_id
_entity_poly.type
_entity_poly.pdbx_seq_one_letter_code
_entity_poly.pdbx_strand_id
1 'polypeptide(L)'
;FFRSDREAKRAIRGINETGYLAVSSDTTYTPDPAEMIVSSLLFLLTALLWLFALLFFAFFVSLCCGRSIDAFRGDTSIMRSMGIPVKVIRIGMYVRMLLSLVPAYLLSAVAMFFIFRTPALNHFFRFPRPWQFVMIAIGVLALALLSTRRQIRRLFKTSVKTALRGGDAA
;
A
#
# COMPACT_ATOMS: atom_id res chain seq x y z
N PHE A 1 26.90 11.98 30.24
CA PHE A 1 27.85 13.10 30.42
C PHE A 1 29.25 12.52 30.50
N PHE A 2 30.14 12.88 29.57
CA PHE A 2 31.52 12.40 29.56
C PHE A 2 32.38 13.25 30.50
N ARG A 3 33.38 12.64 31.14
CA ARG A 3 34.23 13.31 32.14
C ARG A 3 35.33 14.16 31.49
N SER A 4 35.61 13.97 30.20
CA SER A 4 36.60 14.73 29.45
C SER A 4 36.18 14.99 28.01
N ASP A 5 36.56 16.15 27.47
CA ASP A 5 36.30 16.55 26.08
C ASP A 5 36.91 15.58 25.05
N ARG A 6 38.01 14.90 25.41
CA ARG A 6 38.64 13.89 24.57
C ARG A 6 37.80 12.61 24.46
N GLU A 7 37.16 12.19 25.55
CA GLU A 7 36.25 11.03 25.55
C GLU A 7 34.96 11.34 24.79
N ALA A 8 34.41 12.54 24.98
CA ALA A 8 33.23 12.99 24.23
C ALA A 8 33.49 12.99 22.71
N LYS A 9 34.64 13.53 22.27
CA LYS A 9 35.03 13.57 20.84
C LYS A 9 35.27 12.19 20.23
N ARG A 10 35.73 11.20 21.00
CA ARG A 10 35.89 9.82 20.53
C ARG A 10 34.55 9.10 20.41
N ALA A 11 33.67 9.27 21.39
CA ALA A 11 32.32 8.72 21.33
C ALA A 11 31.51 9.31 20.17
N ILE A 12 31.61 10.63 19.94
CA ILE A 12 31.00 11.31 18.80
C ILE A 12 31.52 10.74 17.47
N ARG A 13 32.83 10.49 17.34
CA ARG A 13 33.42 9.88 16.13
C ARG A 13 32.87 8.48 15.87
N GLY A 14 32.81 7.63 16.91
CA GLY A 14 32.25 6.29 16.79
C GLY A 14 30.76 6.29 16.42
N ILE A 15 29.99 7.27 16.89
CA ILE A 15 28.56 7.40 16.56
C ILE A 15 28.36 7.95 15.13
N ASN A 16 29.19 8.91 14.70
CA ASN A 16 29.18 9.42 13.32
C ASN A 16 29.55 8.35 12.28
N GLU A 17 30.49 7.46 12.61
CA GLU A 17 30.85 6.31 11.75
C GLU A 17 29.69 5.31 11.57
N THR A 18 28.74 5.26 12.52
CA THR A 18 27.52 4.45 12.42
C THR A 18 26.36 5.14 11.66
N GLY A 19 26.59 6.32 11.08
CA GLY A 19 25.60 7.06 10.30
C GLY A 19 24.65 7.96 11.11
N TYR A 20 24.94 8.15 12.41
CA TYR A 20 24.19 9.06 13.27
C TYR A 20 24.97 10.36 13.47
N LEU A 21 24.34 11.50 13.21
CA LEU A 21 24.93 12.82 13.47
C LEU A 21 24.96 13.11 14.98
N ALA A 22 26.10 12.85 15.60
CA ALA A 22 26.41 13.27 16.96
C ALA A 22 27.28 14.55 16.91
N VAL A 23 26.86 15.59 17.62
CA VAL A 23 27.54 16.88 17.68
C VAL A 23 27.74 17.26 19.15
N SER A 24 28.89 17.87 19.47
CA SER A 24 29.19 18.34 20.83
C SER A 24 28.26 19.49 21.20
N SER A 25 27.92 19.65 22.49
CA SER A 25 27.02 20.73 22.96
C SER A 25 27.49 22.14 22.60
N ASP A 26 28.77 22.31 22.32
CA ASP A 26 29.42 23.62 22.13
C ASP A 26 29.47 24.04 20.65
N THR A 27 28.98 23.20 19.73
CA THR A 27 28.99 23.47 18.29
C THR A 27 27.59 23.29 17.72
N THR A 28 27.05 24.32 17.07
CA THR A 28 25.78 24.23 16.35
C THR A 28 26.02 23.60 14.98
N TYR A 29 25.29 22.54 14.64
CA TYR A 29 25.30 21.96 13.30
C TYR A 29 24.64 22.95 12.33
N THR A 30 25.45 23.63 11.52
CA THR A 30 24.99 24.39 10.37
C THR A 30 25.11 23.48 9.15
N PRO A 31 24.01 22.87 8.65
CA PRO A 31 24.08 22.05 7.45
C PRO A 31 24.57 22.91 6.29
N ASP A 32 25.49 22.39 5.49
CA ASP A 32 25.88 23.04 4.24
C ASP A 32 24.61 23.25 3.38
N PRO A 33 24.42 24.43 2.76
CA PRO A 33 23.22 24.72 1.99
C PRO A 33 23.02 23.72 0.84
N ALA A 34 24.11 23.15 0.31
CA ALA A 34 24.09 22.09 -0.68
C ALA A 34 23.46 20.79 -0.14
N GLU A 35 23.79 20.36 1.08
CA GLU A 35 23.22 19.15 1.68
C GLU A 35 21.73 19.31 2.01
N MET A 36 21.31 20.52 2.39
CA MET A 36 19.90 20.84 2.67
C MET A 36 19.05 20.82 1.38
N ILE A 37 19.60 21.31 0.27
CA ILE A 37 18.93 21.26 -1.05
C ILE A 37 18.82 19.81 -1.54
N VAL A 38 19.91 19.04 -1.47
CA VAL A 38 19.94 17.64 -1.94
C VAL A 38 18.98 16.77 -1.13
N SER A 39 18.98 16.90 0.20
CA SER A 39 18.08 16.12 1.06
C SER A 39 16.60 16.48 0.84
N SER A 40 16.29 17.77 0.63
CA SER A 40 14.93 18.22 0.30
C SER A 40 14.45 17.68 -1.05
N LEU A 41 15.32 17.70 -2.06
CA LEU A 41 15.02 17.16 -3.39
C LEU A 41 14.78 15.65 -3.35
N LEU A 42 15.64 14.90 -2.64
CA LEU A 42 15.49 13.46 -2.45
C LEU A 42 14.20 13.11 -1.72
N PHE A 43 13.83 13.88 -0.69
CA PHE A 43 12.55 13.70 0.00
C PHE A 43 11.36 13.88 -0.94
N LEU A 44 11.38 14.95 -1.76
CA LEU A 44 10.31 15.27 -2.69
C LEU A 44 10.19 14.20 -3.79
N LEU A 45 11.30 13.77 -4.37
CA LEU A 45 11.35 12.68 -5.36
C LEU A 45 10.82 11.36 -4.78
N THR A 46 11.24 11.02 -3.55
CA THR A 46 10.78 9.82 -2.85
C THR A 46 9.28 9.88 -2.59
N ALA A 47 8.76 11.01 -2.12
CA ALA A 47 7.33 11.21 -1.91
C ALA A 47 6.53 11.08 -3.22
N LEU A 48 7.03 11.64 -4.32
CA LEU A 48 6.43 11.50 -5.64
C LEU A 48 6.38 10.03 -6.09
N LEU A 49 7.47 9.28 -5.87
CA LEU A 49 7.55 7.86 -6.20
C LEU A 49 6.54 7.03 -5.41
N TRP A 50 6.38 7.31 -4.11
CA TRP A 50 5.34 6.70 -3.28
C TRP A 50 3.93 7.01 -3.79
N LEU A 51 3.68 8.25 -4.21
CA LEU A 51 2.40 8.64 -4.80
C LEU A 51 2.12 7.89 -6.10
N PHE A 52 3.11 7.79 -7.00
CA PHE A 52 3.00 6.98 -8.22
C PHE A 52 2.76 5.50 -7.90
N ALA A 53 3.46 4.94 -6.92
CA ALA A 53 3.26 3.55 -6.49
C ALA A 53 1.84 3.32 -5.98
N LEU A 54 1.30 4.22 -5.14
CA LEU A 54 -0.07 4.13 -4.63
C LEU A 54 -1.12 4.20 -5.77
N LEU A 55 -0.93 5.09 -6.73
CA LEU A 55 -1.80 5.20 -7.91
C LEU A 55 -1.72 3.93 -8.77
N PHE A 56 -0.51 3.41 -9.00
CA PHE A 56 -0.31 2.16 -9.73
C PHE A 56 -1.00 0.98 -9.04
N PHE A 57 -0.84 0.83 -7.73
CA PHE A 57 -1.53 -0.21 -6.95
C PHE A 57 -3.06 -0.05 -7.01
N ALA A 58 -3.57 1.17 -6.87
CA ALA A 58 -5.00 1.44 -6.97
C ALA A 58 -5.55 1.06 -8.36
N PHE A 59 -4.81 1.42 -9.42
CA PHE A 59 -5.16 1.05 -10.80
C PHE A 59 -5.10 -0.46 -11.02
N PHE A 60 -4.04 -1.12 -10.55
CA PHE A 60 -3.86 -2.56 -10.69
C PHE A 60 -4.98 -3.34 -9.99
N VAL A 61 -5.28 -2.98 -8.73
CA VAL A 61 -6.41 -3.54 -7.99
C VAL A 61 -7.71 -3.32 -8.76
N SER A 62 -7.91 -2.13 -9.34
CA SER A 62 -9.10 -1.87 -10.14
C SER A 62 -9.20 -2.75 -11.40
N LEU A 63 -8.09 -3.05 -12.08
CA LEU A 63 -8.10 -3.93 -13.25
C LEU A 63 -8.39 -5.39 -12.88
N CYS A 64 -7.73 -5.91 -11.84
CA CYS A 64 -7.94 -7.27 -11.36
C CYS A 64 -9.38 -7.48 -10.89
N CYS A 65 -9.88 -6.54 -10.09
CA CYS A 65 -11.26 -6.56 -9.62
C CYS A 65 -12.25 -6.50 -10.81
N GLY A 66 -11.98 -5.65 -11.81
CA GLY A 66 -12.87 -5.45 -12.96
C GLY A 66 -13.00 -6.72 -13.79
N ARG A 67 -11.87 -7.32 -14.18
CA ARG A 67 -11.86 -8.59 -14.93
C ARG A 67 -12.53 -9.72 -14.17
N SER A 68 -12.30 -9.81 -12.85
CA SER A 68 -12.95 -10.84 -12.04
C SER A 68 -14.47 -10.69 -12.04
N ILE A 69 -14.98 -9.45 -11.93
CA ILE A 69 -16.41 -9.17 -11.89
C ILE A 69 -17.06 -9.38 -13.25
N ASP A 70 -16.39 -9.02 -14.35
CA ASP A 70 -16.90 -9.23 -15.71
C ASP A 70 -17.04 -10.72 -16.04
N ALA A 71 -16.11 -11.57 -15.58
CA ALA A 71 -16.24 -13.03 -15.71
C ALA A 71 -17.52 -13.57 -15.03
N PHE A 72 -17.94 -12.98 -13.91
CA PHE A 72 -19.15 -13.39 -13.19
C PHE A 72 -20.42 -12.66 -13.63
N ARG A 73 -20.34 -11.77 -14.61
CA ARG A 73 -21.52 -11.03 -15.10
C ARG A 73 -22.55 -11.97 -15.74
N GLY A 74 -22.10 -13.02 -16.44
CA GLY A 74 -22.97 -14.06 -16.97
C GLY A 74 -23.70 -14.82 -15.87
N ASP A 75 -22.96 -15.39 -14.92
CA ASP A 75 -23.52 -16.15 -13.79
C ASP A 75 -24.50 -15.33 -12.95
N THR A 76 -24.16 -14.08 -12.68
CA THR A 76 -25.05 -13.18 -11.91
C THR A 76 -26.34 -12.85 -12.65
N SER A 77 -26.34 -12.83 -13.99
CA SER A 77 -27.54 -12.62 -14.78
C SER A 77 -28.46 -13.85 -14.76
N ILE A 78 -27.89 -15.05 -14.80
CA ILE A 78 -28.62 -16.32 -14.68
C ILE A 78 -29.24 -16.45 -13.28
N MET A 79 -28.49 -16.14 -12.23
CA MET A 79 -28.99 -16.14 -10.85
C MET A 79 -30.17 -15.17 -10.67
N ARG A 80 -30.13 -14.00 -11.32
CA ARG A 80 -31.25 -13.05 -11.29
C ARG A 80 -32.48 -13.58 -12.04
N SER A 81 -32.31 -14.27 -13.16
CA SER A 81 -33.44 -14.89 -13.88
C SER A 81 -34.08 -16.06 -13.12
N MET A 82 -33.33 -16.71 -12.22
CA MET A 82 -33.85 -17.74 -11.32
C MET A 82 -34.68 -17.18 -10.15
N GLY A 83 -34.86 -15.86 -10.06
CA GLY A 83 -35.64 -15.22 -8.98
C GLY A 83 -34.86 -15.03 -7.67
N ILE A 84 -33.55 -15.29 -7.64
CA ILE A 84 -32.73 -15.08 -6.44
C ILE A 84 -32.65 -13.58 -6.14
N PRO A 85 -32.94 -13.16 -4.89
CA PRO A 85 -32.91 -11.75 -4.53
C PRO A 85 -31.51 -11.14 -4.72
N VAL A 86 -31.48 -9.96 -5.34
CA VAL A 86 -30.27 -9.19 -5.68
C VAL A 86 -29.37 -8.93 -4.44
N LYS A 87 -29.98 -8.85 -3.24
CA LYS A 87 -29.24 -8.69 -1.97
C LYS A 87 -28.30 -9.87 -1.70
N VAL A 88 -28.76 -11.10 -1.92
CA VAL A 88 -27.98 -12.32 -1.65
C VAL A 88 -26.83 -12.44 -2.65
N ILE A 89 -27.08 -12.18 -3.93
CA ILE A 89 -26.05 -12.17 -4.99
C ILE A 89 -24.97 -11.13 -4.67
N ARG A 90 -25.37 -9.95 -4.19
CA ARG A 90 -24.43 -8.89 -3.80
C ARG A 90 -23.54 -9.31 -2.64
N ILE A 91 -24.09 -9.94 -1.60
CA ILE A 91 -23.32 -10.43 -0.45
C ILE A 91 -22.35 -11.52 -0.90
N GLY A 92 -22.81 -12.48 -1.71
CA GLY A 92 -21.95 -13.55 -2.25
C GLY A 92 -20.75 -13.02 -3.04
N MET A 93 -20.95 -11.98 -3.86
CA MET A 93 -19.84 -11.32 -4.56
C MET A 93 -18.84 -10.67 -3.60
N TYR A 94 -19.29 -9.98 -2.55
CA TYR A 94 -18.38 -9.40 -1.55
C TYR A 94 -17.56 -10.47 -0.83
N VAL A 95 -18.21 -11.57 -0.40
CA VAL A 95 -17.53 -12.67 0.31
C VAL A 95 -16.48 -13.32 -0.59
N ARG A 96 -16.82 -13.62 -1.85
CA ARG A 96 -15.88 -14.21 -2.80
C ARG A 96 -14.70 -13.29 -3.10
N MET A 97 -14.95 -11.98 -3.24
CA MET A 97 -13.90 -10.98 -3.40
C MET A 97 -12.95 -10.97 -2.20
N LEU A 98 -13.50 -10.99 -0.99
CA LEU A 98 -12.71 -11.01 0.24
C LEU A 98 -11.87 -12.28 0.34
N LEU A 99 -12.45 -13.43 -0.03
CA LEU A 99 -11.74 -14.72 -0.12
C LEU A 99 -10.59 -14.68 -1.12
N SER A 100 -10.78 -14.01 -2.26
CA SER A 100 -9.72 -13.83 -3.27
C SER A 100 -8.56 -12.96 -2.79
N LEU A 101 -8.80 -12.09 -1.80
CA LEU A 101 -7.76 -11.23 -1.20
C LEU A 101 -6.93 -11.94 -0.13
N VAL A 102 -7.39 -13.07 0.41
CA VAL A 102 -6.66 -13.85 1.43
C VAL A 102 -5.22 -14.20 0.99
N PRO A 103 -4.97 -14.79 -0.21
CA PRO A 103 -3.61 -15.08 -0.64
C PRO A 103 -2.76 -13.82 -0.82
N ALA A 104 -3.36 -12.72 -1.27
CA ALA A 104 -2.65 -11.44 -1.41
C ALA A 104 -2.23 -10.88 -0.04
N TYR A 105 -3.06 -11.04 0.99
CA TYR A 105 -2.71 -10.64 2.36
C TYR A 105 -1.61 -11.52 2.97
N LEU A 106 -1.64 -12.83 2.71
CA LEU A 106 -0.59 -13.74 3.16
C LEU A 106 0.76 -13.37 2.52
N LEU A 107 0.77 -13.13 1.20
CA LEU A 107 1.99 -12.72 0.49
C LEU A 107 2.51 -11.36 0.98
N SER A 108 1.63 -10.40 1.25
CA SER A 108 2.05 -9.09 1.77
C SER A 108 2.61 -9.20 3.19
N ALA A 109 2.02 -10.00 4.07
CA ALA A 109 2.54 -10.25 5.41
C ALA A 109 3.94 -10.91 5.38
N VAL A 110 4.13 -11.88 4.48
CA VAL A 110 5.43 -12.53 4.27
C VAL A 110 6.47 -11.52 3.75
N ALA A 111 6.12 -10.71 2.75
CA ALA A 111 7.01 -9.67 2.24
C ALA A 111 7.40 -8.65 3.33
N MET A 112 6.45 -8.26 4.16
CA MET A 112 6.64 -7.35 5.28
C MET A 112 7.61 -7.91 6.33
N PHE A 113 7.50 -9.22 6.62
CA PHE A 113 8.43 -9.93 7.50
C PHE A 113 9.86 -9.95 6.93
N PHE A 114 10.02 -10.21 5.62
CA PHE A 114 11.33 -10.17 4.96
C PHE A 114 11.95 -8.77 4.97
N ILE A 115 11.16 -7.72 4.72
CA ILE A 115 11.64 -6.33 4.78
C ILE A 115 12.13 -5.99 6.19
N PHE A 116 11.38 -6.38 7.23
CA PHE A 116 11.77 -6.13 8.62
C PHE A 116 13.07 -6.84 9.01
N ARG A 117 13.29 -8.08 8.53
CA ARG A 117 14.49 -8.86 8.83
C ARG A 117 15.74 -8.39 8.09
N THR A 118 15.60 -7.61 7.01
CA THR A 118 16.70 -7.23 6.12
C THR A 118 17.12 -5.77 6.38
N PRO A 119 18.25 -5.50 7.07
CA PRO A 119 18.62 -4.16 7.50
C PRO A 119 18.88 -3.19 6.33
N ALA A 120 19.35 -3.69 5.18
CA ALA A 120 19.54 -2.89 3.97
C ALA A 120 18.22 -2.32 3.43
N LEU A 121 17.12 -3.06 3.53
CA LEU A 121 15.80 -2.60 3.08
C LEU A 121 15.14 -1.67 4.11
N ASN A 122 15.42 -1.87 5.39
CA ASN A 122 14.92 -1.03 6.47
C ASN A 122 15.51 0.41 6.42
N HIS A 123 16.64 0.61 5.74
CA HIS A 123 17.16 1.95 5.49
C HIS A 123 16.34 2.73 4.46
N PHE A 124 15.86 2.05 3.40
CA PHE A 124 14.99 2.67 2.38
C PHE A 124 13.58 2.92 2.91
N PHE A 125 13.07 1.97 3.68
CA PHE A 125 11.77 2.07 4.32
C PHE A 125 11.99 2.49 5.77
N ARG A 126 12.01 3.80 6.07
CA ARG A 126 12.02 4.35 7.45
C ARG A 126 10.72 3.99 8.19
N PHE A 127 10.48 2.70 8.42
CA PHE A 127 9.37 2.16 9.21
C PHE A 127 9.92 1.54 10.50
N PRO A 128 10.31 2.35 11.49
CA PRO A 128 10.96 1.83 12.70
C PRO A 128 10.02 1.03 13.61
N ARG A 129 8.70 1.03 13.37
CA ARG A 129 7.72 0.48 14.32
C ARG A 129 6.74 -0.50 13.67
N PRO A 130 6.48 -1.67 14.31
CA PRO A 130 5.55 -2.70 13.81
C PRO A 130 4.12 -2.17 13.57
N TRP A 131 3.69 -1.13 14.29
CA TRP A 131 2.38 -0.50 14.09
C TRP A 131 2.21 0.14 12.69
N GLN A 132 3.27 0.71 12.10
CA GLN A 132 3.19 1.33 10.78
C GLN A 132 2.89 0.30 9.69
N PHE A 133 3.41 -0.91 9.86
CA PHE A 133 3.15 -2.03 8.99
C PHE A 133 1.69 -2.50 9.07
N VAL A 134 1.10 -2.53 10.26
CA VAL A 134 -0.34 -2.80 10.46
C VAL A 134 -1.21 -1.73 9.79
N MET A 135 -0.84 -0.45 9.91
CA MET A 135 -1.56 0.65 9.27
C MET A 135 -1.55 0.55 7.74
N ILE A 136 -0.42 0.14 7.13
CA ILE A 136 -0.33 -0.12 5.69
C ILE A 136 -1.26 -1.26 5.28
N ALA A 137 -1.27 -2.36 6.05
CA ALA A 137 -2.13 -3.50 5.79
C ALA A 137 -3.63 -3.11 5.83
N ILE A 138 -4.03 -2.30 6.82
CA ILE A 138 -5.39 -1.75 6.91
C ILE A 138 -5.68 -0.82 5.72
N GLY A 139 -4.74 0.03 5.33
CA GLY A 139 -4.87 0.94 4.19
C GLY A 139 -5.10 0.20 2.87
N VAL A 140 -4.35 -0.88 2.63
CA VAL A 140 -4.52 -1.74 1.45
C VAL A 140 -5.89 -2.43 1.47
N LEU A 141 -6.33 -2.94 2.63
CA LEU A 141 -7.66 -3.53 2.78
C LEU A 141 -8.77 -2.52 2.49
N ALA A 142 -8.65 -1.30 3.00
CA ALA A 142 -9.60 -0.22 2.76
C ALA A 142 -9.66 0.17 1.29
N LEU A 143 -8.52 0.30 0.61
CA LEU A 143 -8.44 0.58 -0.82
C LEU A 143 -9.09 -0.52 -1.66
N ALA A 144 -8.84 -1.79 -1.34
CA ALA A 144 -9.46 -2.91 -2.01
C ALA A 144 -10.98 -2.91 -1.84
N LEU A 145 -11.48 -2.69 -0.62
CA LEU A 145 -12.92 -2.59 -0.36
C LEU A 145 -13.58 -1.42 -1.10
N LEU A 146 -12.93 -0.25 -1.13
CA LEU A 146 -13.43 0.93 -1.84
C LEU A 146 -13.50 0.70 -3.35
N SER A 147 -12.44 0.12 -3.94
CA SER A 147 -12.41 -0.25 -5.36
C SER A 147 -13.52 -1.24 -5.70
N THR A 148 -13.66 -2.29 -4.88
CA THR A 148 -14.69 -3.32 -5.02
C THR A 148 -16.10 -2.72 -4.96
N ARG A 149 -16.37 -1.84 -3.97
CA ARG A 149 -17.66 -1.14 -3.84
C ARG A 149 -18.00 -0.32 -5.07
N ARG A 150 -17.01 0.33 -5.69
CA ARG A 150 -17.21 1.15 -6.90
C ARG A 150 -17.60 0.28 -8.09
N GLN A 151 -16.98 -0.89 -8.24
CA GLN A 151 -17.23 -1.80 -9.36
C GLN A 151 -18.54 -2.57 -9.22
N ILE A 152 -18.84 -3.10 -8.03
CA ILE A 152 -20.11 -3.77 -7.75
C ILE A 152 -21.29 -2.80 -8.02
N ARG A 153 -21.16 -1.53 -7.64
CA ARG A 153 -22.17 -0.50 -7.98
C ARG A 153 -22.36 -0.32 -9.49
N ARG A 154 -21.30 -0.42 -10.30
CA ARG A 154 -21.42 -0.35 -11.77
C ARG A 154 -22.14 -1.58 -12.34
N LEU A 155 -21.82 -2.78 -11.86
CA LEU A 155 -22.45 -4.03 -12.30
C LEU A 155 -23.97 -4.10 -12.00
N PHE A 156 -24.42 -3.52 -10.90
CA PHE A 156 -25.85 -3.49 -10.57
C PHE A 156 -26.63 -2.38 -11.27
N LYS A 157 -25.96 -1.43 -11.93
CA LYS A 157 -26.63 -0.41 -12.77
C LYS A 157 -26.98 -0.93 -14.17
N THR A 158 -26.33 -1.99 -14.65
CA THR A 158 -26.60 -2.56 -15.97
C THR A 158 -27.83 -3.46 -15.98
N SER A 159 -28.64 -3.35 -17.04
CA SER A 159 -29.87 -4.14 -17.19
C SER A 159 -29.55 -5.62 -17.39
N VAL A 160 -30.45 -6.50 -16.92
CA VAL A 160 -30.32 -7.96 -17.05
C VAL A 160 -30.23 -8.39 -18.52
N LYS A 161 -30.99 -7.74 -19.41
CA LYS A 161 -30.98 -8.00 -20.85
C LYS A 161 -29.63 -7.68 -21.50
N THR A 162 -28.97 -6.62 -21.04
CA THR A 162 -27.62 -6.22 -21.48
C THR A 162 -26.53 -7.07 -20.83
N ALA A 163 -26.80 -7.70 -19.69
CA ALA A 163 -25.86 -8.63 -19.06
C ALA A 163 -25.90 -10.02 -19.73
N LEU A 164 -27.08 -10.50 -20.13
CA LEU A 164 -27.28 -11.80 -20.78
C LEU A 164 -26.76 -11.84 -22.22
N ARG A 165 -26.74 -10.72 -22.94
CA ARG A 165 -26.22 -10.66 -24.31
C ARG A 165 -24.69 -10.76 -24.41
N GLY A 166 -23.97 -10.84 -23.28
CA GLY A 166 -22.56 -10.44 -23.24
C GLY A 166 -22.47 -8.93 -23.44
N GLY A 167 -21.43 -8.27 -22.94
CA GLY A 167 -21.17 -6.89 -23.37
C GLY A 167 -21.16 -6.80 -24.89
N ASP A 168 -21.70 -5.71 -25.42
CA ASP A 168 -21.83 -5.43 -26.85
C ASP A 168 -20.74 -6.07 -27.71
N ALA A 169 -21.17 -6.85 -28.71
CA ALA A 169 -20.46 -6.91 -29.97
C ALA A 169 -20.50 -5.49 -30.57
N ALA A 170 -19.50 -4.69 -30.22
CA ALA A 170 -19.08 -3.48 -30.90
C ALA A 170 -17.57 -3.32 -30.71
#